data_AF-A0A5I0D477-F1
#
_entry.id   AF-A0A5I0D477-F1
#
_cell.length_a   1.000
_cell.length_b   1.000
_cell.length_c   1.000
_cell.angle_alpha   90.00
_cell.angle_beta   90.00
_cell.angle_gamma   90.00
#
_symmetry.space_group_name_H-M   'P 1'
#
loop_
_entity.id
_entity.type
_entity.pdbx_description
1 polymer ?
#
loop_
_entity_poly.entity_id
_entity_poly.type
_entity_poly.pdbx_seq_one_letter_code
_entity_poly.pdbx_strand_id
1 'polypeptide(L)'
;MDNEFYTLLTDRGMAKIASALADKKQIHLQKMAVGDGGGQYYEPTASQTNLRHEVWRGEMNTLTVAPNNPNWLIAELVLPEDVGGWYVREVGVFDDEGELIAIGKFPESYKPLLPGGCGKQVCIRLIMEVSNTTAVTLTVDPSIVLATRDYVDARLDEHEHSTNHPDATLTQKGFTQLSNATNSDDETKAATPKAVKAAMAEARNHTHTWNQITGVPDGTLTQKGIVQLSSATDSTSEVLAATPKAVKAAIDKALGAEAYPVGAPIPWPSDSVPSGYAVMAGQAFNKTIYPKLATVYPSGILPDMRGWIIKGKSANGRVILSQEQDSIKSHTHTATTGFTDLGTQTSSLFDHGTKTTNGADLGSKTTSSFNYGTKSTSSTGAHTHTAAGHQDSAGSKVGTQFALADGGPAATSSPTSSSGNHYHSVTMGAHTHAVVMGSHTHTITMGTHTHSITLGTHNHTLTINSTGDAENTVKNIAFNYIVRLA
;
A
#
# COMPACT_ATOMS: atom_id res chain seq x y z
N MET A 1 -94.72 -31.66 -95.37
CA MET A 1 -95.57 -30.61 -94.79
C MET A 1 -95.07 -29.34 -95.39
N ASP A 2 -95.86 -28.69 -96.23
CA ASP A 2 -95.49 -27.37 -96.75
C ASP A 2 -95.51 -26.42 -95.54
N ASN A 3 -94.33 -26.03 -95.07
CA ASN A 3 -94.21 -25.05 -94.00
C ASN A 3 -94.73 -23.70 -94.53
N GLU A 4 -95.71 -23.12 -93.86
CA GLU A 4 -96.37 -21.87 -94.28
C GLU A 4 -95.38 -20.69 -94.36
N PHE A 5 -94.33 -20.74 -93.53
CA PHE A 5 -93.22 -19.79 -93.48
C PHE A 5 -91.89 -20.55 -93.48
N TYR A 6 -90.93 -20.09 -94.26
CA TYR A 6 -89.68 -20.79 -94.47
C TYR A 6 -88.58 -19.83 -94.92
N THR A 7 -87.33 -20.26 -94.75
CA THR A 7 -86.15 -19.59 -95.29
C THR A 7 -85.59 -20.40 -96.44
N LEU A 8 -85.29 -19.74 -97.54
CA LEU A 8 -84.70 -20.32 -98.73
C LEU A 8 -83.32 -19.68 -98.96
N LEU A 9 -82.31 -20.50 -99.21
CA LEU A 9 -81.04 -20.00 -99.74
C LEU A 9 -81.21 -19.68 -101.22
N THR A 10 -80.75 -18.50 -101.64
CA THR A 10 -80.77 -18.13 -103.06
C THR A 10 -79.74 -18.95 -103.83
N ASP A 11 -79.87 -19.04 -105.16
CA ASP A 11 -78.90 -19.69 -106.03
C ASP A 11 -77.50 -19.06 -105.85
N ARG A 12 -77.44 -17.73 -105.64
CA ARG A 12 -76.21 -17.01 -105.31
C ARG A 12 -75.67 -17.36 -103.94
N GLY A 13 -76.52 -17.41 -102.92
CA GLY A 13 -76.14 -17.79 -101.57
C GLY A 13 -75.58 -19.20 -101.48
N MET A 14 -76.23 -20.16 -102.14
CA MET A 14 -75.73 -21.54 -102.23
C MET A 14 -74.39 -21.61 -102.98
N ALA A 15 -74.25 -20.91 -104.11
CA ALA A 15 -73.01 -20.87 -104.87
C ALA A 15 -71.85 -20.26 -104.06
N LYS A 16 -72.11 -19.15 -103.33
CA LYS A 16 -71.13 -18.53 -102.45
C LYS A 16 -70.74 -19.45 -101.30
N ILE A 17 -71.71 -20.05 -100.60
CA ILE A 17 -71.44 -21.00 -99.48
C ILE A 17 -70.61 -22.19 -99.98
N ALA A 18 -70.93 -22.72 -101.17
CA ALA A 18 -70.15 -23.78 -101.79
C ALA A 18 -68.72 -23.35 -102.16
N SER A 19 -68.54 -22.13 -102.71
CA SER A 19 -67.22 -21.57 -103.04
C SER A 19 -66.38 -21.34 -101.78
N ALA A 20 -66.98 -20.77 -100.74
CA ALA A 20 -66.33 -20.53 -99.46
C ALA A 20 -65.84 -21.83 -98.82
N LEU A 21 -66.66 -22.89 -98.88
CA LEU A 21 -66.28 -24.22 -98.42
C LEU A 21 -65.14 -24.83 -99.24
N ALA A 22 -65.16 -24.67 -100.57
CA ALA A 22 -64.09 -25.17 -101.46
C ALA A 22 -62.76 -24.42 -101.24
N ASP A 23 -62.83 -23.11 -101.07
CA ASP A 23 -61.67 -22.22 -100.91
C ASP A 23 -61.17 -22.13 -99.46
N LYS A 24 -61.86 -22.77 -98.50
CA LYS A 24 -61.64 -22.63 -97.05
C LYS A 24 -61.68 -21.17 -96.57
N LYS A 25 -62.53 -20.36 -97.21
CA LYS A 25 -62.80 -18.98 -96.82
C LYS A 25 -64.13 -18.90 -96.08
N GLN A 26 -64.33 -17.80 -95.38
CA GLN A 26 -65.60 -17.50 -94.71
C GLN A 26 -66.34 -16.44 -95.50
N ILE A 27 -67.66 -16.58 -95.56
CA ILE A 27 -68.55 -15.55 -96.07
C ILE A 27 -68.93 -14.68 -94.91
N HIS A 28 -68.74 -13.37 -95.07
CA HIS A 28 -69.13 -12.40 -94.08
C HIS A 28 -70.56 -11.95 -94.34
N LEU A 29 -71.46 -12.33 -93.46
CA LEU A 29 -72.80 -11.77 -93.44
C LEU A 29 -72.75 -10.47 -92.65
N GLN A 30 -73.32 -9.41 -93.24
CA GLN A 30 -73.26 -8.08 -92.64
C GLN A 30 -74.65 -7.50 -92.41
N LYS A 31 -75.55 -7.61 -93.40
CA LYS A 31 -76.80 -6.86 -93.39
C LYS A 31 -78.00 -7.77 -93.42
N MET A 32 -79.06 -7.34 -92.76
CA MET A 32 -80.39 -7.91 -92.91
C MET A 32 -81.32 -6.82 -93.42
N ALA A 33 -82.18 -7.19 -94.38
CA ALA A 33 -83.25 -6.32 -94.86
C ALA A 33 -84.60 -6.96 -94.61
N VAL A 34 -85.61 -6.11 -94.52
CA VAL A 34 -87.00 -6.47 -94.29
C VAL A 34 -87.83 -5.81 -95.38
N GLY A 35 -88.84 -6.53 -95.86
CA GLY A 35 -89.72 -6.11 -96.93
C GLY A 35 -91.19 -6.40 -96.62
N ASP A 36 -92.07 -5.68 -97.31
CA ASP A 36 -93.53 -5.85 -97.19
C ASP A 36 -94.13 -6.67 -98.34
N GLY A 37 -93.31 -7.24 -99.22
CA GLY A 37 -93.74 -8.08 -100.34
C GLY A 37 -94.54 -7.34 -101.42
N GLY A 38 -94.55 -6.00 -101.42
CA GLY A 38 -95.41 -5.18 -102.28
C GLY A 38 -96.87 -5.15 -101.80
N GLY A 39 -97.08 -5.35 -100.50
CA GLY A 39 -98.40 -5.35 -99.85
C GLY A 39 -99.18 -6.67 -99.91
N GLN A 40 -98.62 -7.72 -100.53
CA GLN A 40 -99.22 -9.05 -100.64
C GLN A 40 -98.16 -10.15 -100.47
N TYR A 41 -98.56 -11.33 -100.02
CA TYR A 41 -97.66 -12.49 -100.04
C TYR A 41 -97.32 -12.91 -101.46
N TYR A 42 -96.12 -13.44 -101.59
CA TYR A 42 -95.66 -14.14 -102.78
C TYR A 42 -94.79 -15.31 -102.34
N GLU A 43 -94.53 -16.24 -103.24
CA GLU A 43 -93.62 -17.35 -102.98
C GLU A 43 -92.20 -16.94 -103.38
N PRO A 44 -91.25 -16.83 -102.43
CA PRO A 44 -89.87 -16.53 -102.75
C PRO A 44 -89.24 -17.60 -103.64
N THR A 45 -88.45 -17.19 -104.63
CA THR A 45 -87.76 -18.12 -105.53
C THR A 45 -86.25 -18.08 -105.31
N ALA A 46 -85.57 -19.22 -105.50
CA ALA A 46 -84.12 -19.32 -105.31
C ALA A 46 -83.35 -18.37 -106.25
N SER A 47 -83.93 -18.05 -107.42
CA SER A 47 -83.35 -17.15 -108.41
C SER A 47 -83.42 -15.65 -108.03
N GLN A 48 -84.03 -15.29 -106.90
CA GLN A 48 -84.11 -13.89 -106.47
C GLN A 48 -82.75 -13.34 -106.08
N THR A 49 -82.49 -12.11 -106.52
CA THR A 49 -81.29 -11.34 -106.18
C THR A 49 -81.57 -10.19 -105.22
N ASN A 50 -82.85 -9.83 -105.04
CA ASN A 50 -83.33 -8.80 -104.12
C ASN A 50 -84.70 -9.20 -103.56
N LEU A 51 -85.09 -8.55 -102.45
CA LEU A 51 -86.46 -8.57 -101.93
C LEU A 51 -87.44 -8.01 -102.97
N ARG A 52 -88.69 -8.47 -102.97
CA ARG A 52 -89.72 -8.00 -103.90
C ARG A 52 -90.02 -6.51 -103.66
N HIS A 53 -90.09 -6.10 -102.40
CA HIS A 53 -90.16 -4.70 -102.00
C HIS A 53 -89.52 -4.51 -100.63
N GLU A 54 -88.26 -4.05 -100.64
CA GLU A 54 -87.50 -3.72 -99.44
C GLU A 54 -88.00 -2.42 -98.82
N VAL A 55 -88.31 -2.46 -97.52
CA VAL A 55 -88.76 -1.28 -96.76
C VAL A 55 -87.72 -0.78 -95.78
N TRP A 56 -86.79 -1.64 -95.34
CA TRP A 56 -85.66 -1.23 -94.51
C TRP A 56 -84.51 -2.23 -94.54
N ARG A 57 -83.28 -1.75 -94.30
CA ARG A 57 -82.06 -2.54 -94.17
C ARG A 57 -81.18 -1.99 -93.05
N GLY A 58 -80.59 -2.89 -92.28
CA GLY A 58 -79.67 -2.55 -91.19
C GLY A 58 -78.54 -3.58 -91.03
N GLU A 59 -77.57 -3.24 -90.16
CA GLU A 59 -76.50 -4.16 -89.75
C GLU A 59 -77.09 -5.28 -88.89
N MET A 60 -76.62 -6.50 -89.09
CA MET A 60 -77.01 -7.67 -88.29
C MET A 60 -76.44 -7.54 -86.86
N ASN A 61 -77.28 -7.76 -85.84
CA ASN A 61 -76.85 -7.63 -84.43
C ASN A 61 -76.06 -8.86 -83.98
N THR A 62 -76.59 -10.05 -84.30
CA THR A 62 -75.98 -11.31 -83.91
C THR A 62 -76.17 -12.36 -85.00
N LEU A 63 -75.19 -13.25 -85.11
CA LEU A 63 -75.23 -14.47 -85.89
C LEU A 63 -74.71 -15.55 -84.96
N THR A 64 -75.56 -16.50 -84.64
CA THR A 64 -75.22 -17.58 -83.71
C THR A 64 -75.58 -18.91 -84.32
N VAL A 65 -74.78 -19.94 -84.02
CA VAL A 65 -75.14 -21.32 -84.35
C VAL A 65 -76.20 -21.76 -83.35
N ALA A 66 -77.30 -22.35 -83.83
CA ALA A 66 -78.37 -22.79 -82.97
C ALA A 66 -77.85 -23.84 -81.95
N PRO A 67 -78.13 -23.70 -80.64
CA PRO A 67 -77.63 -24.63 -79.62
C PRO A 67 -78.05 -26.09 -79.86
N ASN A 68 -79.16 -26.27 -80.56
CA ASN A 68 -79.79 -27.58 -80.79
C ASN A 68 -79.52 -28.16 -82.19
N ASN A 69 -78.92 -27.38 -83.11
CA ASN A 69 -78.60 -27.84 -84.46
C ASN A 69 -77.38 -27.10 -85.03
N PRO A 70 -76.25 -27.78 -85.24
CA PRO A 70 -75.02 -27.15 -85.71
C PRO A 70 -75.08 -26.66 -87.16
N ASN A 71 -76.10 -27.04 -87.94
CA ASN A 71 -76.30 -26.61 -89.33
C ASN A 71 -77.25 -25.41 -89.47
N TRP A 72 -77.85 -24.96 -88.37
CA TRP A 72 -78.73 -23.80 -88.37
C TRP A 72 -78.01 -22.56 -87.87
N LEU A 73 -78.01 -21.52 -88.70
CA LEU A 73 -77.59 -20.18 -88.32
C LEU A 73 -78.81 -19.36 -87.98
N ILE A 74 -78.76 -18.73 -86.82
CA ILE A 74 -79.75 -17.78 -86.35
C ILE A 74 -79.18 -16.38 -86.56
N ALA A 75 -79.71 -15.68 -87.56
CA ALA A 75 -79.42 -14.29 -87.82
C ALA A 75 -80.46 -13.41 -87.13
N GLU A 76 -80.02 -12.49 -86.28
CA GLU A 76 -80.90 -11.56 -85.58
C GLU A 76 -80.63 -10.11 -85.98
N LEU A 77 -81.73 -9.40 -86.23
CA LEU A 77 -81.74 -7.98 -86.53
C LEU A 77 -82.70 -7.29 -85.56
N VAL A 78 -82.19 -6.34 -84.79
CA VAL A 78 -83.02 -5.48 -83.95
C VAL A 78 -83.47 -4.29 -84.79
N LEU A 79 -84.77 -4.22 -85.08
CA LEU A 79 -85.38 -3.03 -85.67
C LEU A 79 -85.47 -1.93 -84.62
N PRO A 80 -84.86 -0.76 -84.87
CA PRO A 80 -85.02 0.41 -84.02
C PRO A 80 -86.49 0.84 -83.84
N GLU A 81 -86.74 1.64 -82.80
CA GLU A 81 -88.09 2.13 -82.50
C GLU A 81 -88.61 3.18 -83.49
N ASP A 82 -87.73 3.88 -84.18
CA ASP A 82 -87.98 4.95 -85.15
C ASP A 82 -88.21 4.47 -86.58
N VAL A 83 -88.14 3.16 -86.81
CA VAL A 83 -88.39 2.52 -88.11
C VAL A 83 -89.63 1.64 -88.04
N GLY A 84 -90.59 1.83 -88.95
CA GLY A 84 -91.86 1.07 -88.97
C GLY A 84 -92.94 1.70 -89.84
N GLY A 85 -94.20 1.30 -89.62
CA GLY A 85 -95.38 1.76 -90.36
C GLY A 85 -95.83 0.80 -91.46
N TRP A 86 -95.27 -0.41 -91.49
CA TRP A 86 -95.47 -1.41 -92.54
C TRP A 86 -95.49 -2.83 -91.93
N TYR A 87 -95.97 -3.78 -92.72
CA TYR A 87 -96.00 -5.19 -92.36
C TYR A 87 -94.74 -5.89 -92.87
N VAL A 88 -94.03 -6.58 -92.00
CA VAL A 88 -92.93 -7.47 -92.41
C VAL A 88 -93.55 -8.71 -93.05
N ARG A 89 -93.15 -9.05 -94.27
CA ARG A 89 -93.57 -10.27 -94.98
C ARG A 89 -92.41 -11.04 -95.61
N GLU A 90 -91.30 -10.35 -95.86
CA GLU A 90 -90.07 -10.95 -96.37
C GLU A 90 -88.87 -10.43 -95.58
N VAL A 91 -87.87 -11.28 -95.37
CA VAL A 91 -86.62 -10.94 -94.70
C VAL A 91 -85.47 -11.47 -95.53
N GLY A 92 -84.50 -10.62 -95.84
CA GLY A 92 -83.32 -10.96 -96.62
C GLY A 92 -82.07 -10.87 -95.77
N VAL A 93 -81.14 -11.81 -95.95
CA VAL A 93 -79.79 -11.75 -95.39
C VAL A 93 -78.81 -11.49 -96.51
N PHE A 94 -77.92 -10.52 -96.31
CA PHE A 94 -76.95 -10.05 -97.29
C PHE A 94 -75.52 -10.19 -96.75
N ASP A 95 -74.60 -10.47 -97.67
CA ASP A 95 -73.17 -10.42 -97.39
C ASP A 95 -72.61 -8.99 -97.45
N ASP A 96 -71.31 -8.87 -97.19
CA ASP A 96 -70.52 -7.63 -97.27
C ASP A 96 -70.44 -7.05 -98.69
N GLU A 97 -70.60 -7.87 -99.72
CA GLU A 97 -70.69 -7.46 -101.13
C GLU A 97 -72.11 -7.01 -101.53
N GLY A 98 -73.09 -7.14 -100.63
CA GLY A 98 -74.48 -6.72 -100.84
C GLY A 98 -75.33 -7.73 -101.63
N GLU A 99 -74.87 -8.97 -101.80
CA GLU A 99 -75.63 -10.04 -102.45
C GLU A 99 -76.61 -10.71 -101.48
N LEU A 100 -77.81 -11.00 -101.97
CA LEU A 100 -78.84 -11.69 -101.18
C LEU A 100 -78.48 -13.18 -101.04
N ILE A 101 -78.13 -13.61 -99.83
CA ILE A 101 -77.72 -14.98 -99.49
C ILE A 101 -78.92 -15.86 -99.14
N ALA A 102 -79.84 -15.33 -98.35
CA ALA A 102 -81.03 -16.04 -97.91
C ALA A 102 -82.24 -15.12 -97.93
N ILE A 103 -83.39 -15.68 -98.28
CA ILE A 103 -84.68 -14.99 -98.26
C ILE A 103 -85.70 -15.81 -97.48
N GLY A 104 -86.35 -15.19 -96.51
CA GLY A 104 -87.40 -15.78 -95.70
C GLY A 104 -88.77 -15.27 -96.08
N LYS A 105 -89.72 -16.19 -96.30
CA LYS A 105 -91.15 -15.90 -96.22
C LYS A 105 -91.50 -15.75 -94.75
N PHE A 106 -91.71 -14.52 -94.29
CA PHE A 106 -91.86 -14.20 -92.88
C PHE A 106 -93.35 -14.01 -92.53
N PRO A 107 -93.81 -14.46 -91.34
CA PRO A 107 -95.18 -14.23 -90.91
C PRO A 107 -95.48 -12.74 -90.80
N GLU A 108 -96.61 -12.34 -91.36
CA GLU A 108 -97.12 -10.98 -91.37
C GLU A 108 -97.08 -10.41 -89.94
N SER A 109 -96.16 -9.47 -89.74
CA SER A 109 -95.94 -8.85 -88.44
C SER A 109 -95.93 -7.34 -88.61
N TYR A 110 -96.89 -6.66 -87.98
CA TYR A 110 -96.97 -5.21 -88.04
C TYR A 110 -95.93 -4.58 -87.12
N LYS A 111 -95.01 -3.79 -87.70
CA LYS A 111 -94.06 -2.96 -86.94
C LYS A 111 -94.62 -1.54 -86.88
N PRO A 112 -95.14 -1.06 -85.73
CA PRO A 112 -95.61 0.32 -85.61
C PRO A 112 -94.46 1.33 -85.69
N LEU A 113 -94.76 2.51 -86.25
CA LEU A 113 -93.87 3.68 -86.26
C LEU A 113 -94.20 4.59 -85.08
N LEU A 114 -93.17 5.18 -84.45
CA LEU A 114 -93.25 6.07 -83.29
C LEU A 114 -94.38 7.15 -83.29
N PRO A 115 -94.75 7.82 -84.41
CA PRO A 115 -95.85 8.79 -84.46
C PRO A 115 -97.24 8.20 -84.16
N GLY A 116 -97.39 6.88 -84.19
CA GLY A 116 -98.63 6.17 -83.83
C GLY A 116 -98.85 6.00 -82.32
N GLY A 117 -97.97 6.55 -81.46
CA GLY A 117 -98.10 6.48 -80.00
C GLY A 117 -97.57 5.19 -79.37
N CYS A 118 -97.02 4.26 -80.15
CA CYS A 118 -96.26 3.12 -79.66
C CYS A 118 -94.97 2.90 -80.48
N GLY A 119 -93.81 3.06 -79.84
CA GLY A 119 -92.54 2.58 -80.35
C GLY A 119 -92.29 1.18 -79.81
N LYS A 120 -92.20 0.18 -80.68
CA LYS A 120 -91.85 -1.19 -80.30
C LYS A 120 -90.54 -1.56 -80.96
N GLN A 121 -89.49 -1.86 -80.19
CA GLN A 121 -88.32 -2.54 -80.73
C GLN A 121 -88.71 -3.99 -81.04
N VAL A 122 -88.39 -4.44 -82.24
CA VAL A 122 -88.73 -5.80 -82.70
C VAL A 122 -87.45 -6.48 -83.14
N CYS A 123 -87.15 -7.62 -82.53
CA CYS A 123 -86.08 -8.49 -83.00
C CYS A 123 -86.64 -9.40 -84.09
N ILE A 124 -86.11 -9.28 -85.30
CA ILE A 124 -86.36 -10.20 -86.41
C ILE A 124 -85.32 -11.31 -86.32
N ARG A 125 -85.79 -12.53 -86.19
CA ARG A 125 -84.97 -13.73 -86.17
C ARG A 125 -85.22 -14.52 -87.45
N LEU A 126 -84.19 -14.69 -88.26
CA LEU A 126 -84.21 -15.56 -89.43
C LEU A 126 -83.32 -16.77 -89.16
N ILE A 127 -83.86 -17.96 -89.38
CA ILE A 127 -83.10 -19.21 -89.28
C ILE A 127 -82.81 -19.69 -90.69
N MET A 128 -81.54 -19.87 -91.02
CA MET A 128 -81.10 -20.41 -92.30
C MET A 128 -80.32 -21.70 -92.07
N GLU A 129 -80.61 -22.71 -92.88
CA GLU A 129 -79.86 -23.96 -92.87
C GLU A 129 -78.72 -23.89 -93.88
N VAL A 130 -77.51 -24.18 -93.42
CA VAL A 130 -76.30 -24.18 -94.26
C VAL A 130 -75.59 -25.52 -94.12
N SER A 131 -74.88 -25.91 -95.18
CA SER A 131 -74.11 -27.16 -95.20
C SER A 131 -72.89 -27.14 -94.27
N ASN A 132 -72.37 -25.96 -93.93
CA ASN A 132 -71.29 -25.78 -92.96
C ASN A 132 -71.36 -24.38 -92.32
N THR A 133 -71.64 -24.32 -91.03
CA THR A 133 -71.71 -23.06 -90.26
C THR A 133 -70.35 -22.40 -90.02
N THR A 134 -69.25 -23.14 -90.18
CA THR A 134 -67.88 -22.60 -90.10
C THR A 134 -67.51 -21.77 -91.32
N ALA A 135 -68.17 -22.01 -92.45
CA ALA A 135 -67.98 -21.27 -93.69
C ALA A 135 -68.68 -19.90 -93.70
N VAL A 136 -69.41 -19.56 -92.63
CA VAL A 136 -70.17 -18.32 -92.51
C VAL A 136 -69.80 -17.64 -91.20
N THR A 137 -69.41 -16.37 -91.27
CA THR A 137 -69.11 -15.56 -90.09
C THR A 137 -69.84 -14.23 -90.15
N LEU A 138 -69.97 -13.63 -88.97
CA LEU A 138 -70.55 -12.31 -88.82
C LEU A 138 -69.43 -11.29 -88.69
N THR A 139 -69.49 -10.27 -89.54
CA THR A 139 -68.67 -9.07 -89.39
C THR A 139 -69.54 -7.99 -88.77
N VAL A 140 -69.38 -7.75 -87.46
CA VAL A 140 -70.00 -6.59 -86.80
C VAL A 140 -68.94 -5.58 -86.46
N ASP A 141 -69.23 -4.30 -86.71
CA ASP A 141 -68.58 -3.20 -86.03
C ASP A 141 -69.31 -2.94 -84.68
N PRO A 142 -68.71 -3.29 -83.53
CA PRO A 142 -69.36 -3.19 -82.23
C PRO A 142 -69.65 -1.74 -81.80
N SER A 143 -69.19 -0.73 -82.54
CA SER A 143 -69.43 0.68 -82.21
C SER A 143 -70.80 1.22 -82.63
N ILE A 144 -71.59 0.46 -83.41
CA ILE A 144 -72.85 0.93 -84.01
C ILE A 144 -74.06 0.02 -83.67
N VAL A 145 -73.86 -1.07 -82.93
CA VAL A 145 -74.91 -2.05 -82.60
C VAL A 145 -75.39 -1.97 -81.15
N LEU A 146 -76.69 -2.17 -80.93
CA LEU A 146 -77.29 -2.30 -79.60
C LEU A 146 -76.99 -3.69 -79.00
N ALA A 147 -76.47 -3.72 -77.76
CA ALA A 147 -76.29 -4.94 -76.98
C ALA A 147 -77.63 -5.41 -76.37
N THR A 148 -77.84 -6.73 -76.33
CA THR A 148 -78.99 -7.31 -75.63
C THR A 148 -78.75 -7.27 -74.11
N ARG A 149 -79.84 -7.20 -73.32
CA ARG A 149 -79.74 -7.21 -71.84
C ARG A 149 -79.01 -8.45 -71.33
N ASP A 150 -79.33 -9.62 -71.89
CA ASP A 150 -78.78 -10.90 -71.46
C ASP A 150 -77.25 -10.97 -71.64
N TYR A 151 -76.69 -10.27 -72.63
CA TYR A 151 -75.24 -10.16 -72.80
C TYR A 151 -74.57 -9.38 -71.66
N VAL A 152 -75.21 -8.32 -71.16
CA VAL A 152 -74.66 -7.46 -70.11
C VAL A 152 -74.68 -8.17 -68.75
N ASP A 153 -75.78 -8.81 -68.40
CA ASP A 153 -75.93 -9.51 -67.10
C ASP A 153 -74.91 -10.66 -66.97
N ALA A 154 -74.67 -11.40 -68.06
CA ALA A 154 -73.68 -12.48 -68.09
C ALA A 154 -72.25 -12.00 -67.82
N ARG A 155 -71.89 -10.79 -68.29
CA ARG A 155 -70.55 -10.21 -68.09
C ARG A 155 -70.32 -9.67 -66.69
N LEU A 156 -71.37 -9.20 -66.01
CA LEU A 156 -71.25 -8.68 -64.64
C LEU A 156 -71.05 -9.82 -63.64
N ASP A 157 -71.81 -10.91 -63.79
CA ASP A 157 -71.69 -12.10 -62.94
C ASP A 157 -70.29 -12.75 -63.06
N GLU A 158 -69.74 -12.82 -64.28
CA GLU A 158 -68.38 -13.29 -64.53
C GLU A 158 -67.33 -12.40 -63.82
N HIS A 159 -67.54 -11.09 -63.78
CA HIS A 159 -66.61 -10.16 -63.12
C HIS A 159 -66.68 -10.26 -61.58
N GLU A 160 -67.87 -10.37 -60.98
CA GLU A 160 -68.02 -10.50 -59.51
C GLU A 160 -67.33 -11.73 -58.94
N HIS A 161 -67.30 -12.83 -59.70
CA HIS A 161 -66.61 -14.06 -59.33
C HIS A 161 -65.15 -14.11 -59.78
N SER A 162 -64.67 -13.06 -60.45
CA SER A 162 -63.30 -12.99 -60.94
C SER A 162 -62.32 -12.66 -59.82
N THR A 163 -61.16 -13.31 -59.86
CA THR A 163 -59.99 -12.98 -59.04
C THR A 163 -58.94 -12.21 -59.84
N ASN A 164 -59.28 -11.78 -61.06
CA ASN A 164 -58.38 -11.09 -61.99
C ASN A 164 -58.29 -9.59 -61.66
N HIS A 165 -57.78 -9.28 -60.47
CA HIS A 165 -57.46 -7.93 -60.03
C HIS A 165 -55.97 -7.83 -59.72
N PRO A 166 -55.34 -6.66 -59.95
CA PRO A 166 -53.93 -6.47 -59.62
C PRO A 166 -53.70 -6.61 -58.11
N ASP A 167 -52.50 -7.06 -57.76
CA ASP A 167 -52.08 -7.15 -56.36
C ASP A 167 -51.97 -5.75 -55.72
N ALA A 168 -52.20 -5.69 -54.41
CA ALA A 168 -51.97 -4.46 -53.66
C ALA A 168 -50.47 -4.13 -53.64
N THR A 169 -50.15 -2.84 -53.81
CA THR A 169 -48.78 -2.32 -53.67
C THR A 169 -48.73 -1.32 -52.52
N LEU A 170 -47.52 -0.84 -52.19
CA LEU A 170 -47.35 0.22 -51.17
C LEU A 170 -48.07 1.54 -51.52
N THR A 171 -48.49 1.73 -52.77
CA THR A 171 -49.08 2.99 -53.25
C THR A 171 -50.44 2.82 -53.92
N GLN A 172 -50.86 1.59 -54.23
CA GLN A 172 -52.10 1.30 -54.94
C GLN A 172 -52.86 0.14 -54.29
N LYS A 173 -54.18 0.29 -54.15
CA LYS A 173 -55.05 -0.76 -53.60
C LYS A 173 -55.20 -1.91 -54.62
N GLY A 174 -55.25 -3.15 -54.11
CA GLY A 174 -55.43 -4.39 -54.87
C GLY A 174 -55.77 -5.56 -53.92
N PHE A 175 -55.69 -6.81 -54.41
CA PHE A 175 -55.82 -8.00 -53.55
C PHE A 175 -54.45 -8.51 -53.08
N THR A 176 -54.38 -9.21 -51.94
CA THR A 176 -53.13 -9.79 -51.44
C THR A 176 -53.43 -11.05 -50.65
N GLN A 177 -52.60 -12.08 -50.79
CA GLN A 177 -52.73 -13.30 -49.99
C GLN A 177 -52.18 -13.09 -48.57
N LEU A 178 -52.80 -13.74 -47.58
CA LEU A 178 -52.38 -13.62 -46.17
C LEU A 178 -51.52 -14.80 -45.74
N SER A 179 -50.47 -14.53 -44.94
CA SER A 179 -49.57 -15.54 -44.38
C SER A 179 -49.48 -15.47 -42.86
N ASN A 180 -49.50 -16.64 -42.21
CA ASN A 180 -49.28 -16.79 -40.77
C ASN A 180 -47.80 -17.07 -40.40
N ALA A 181 -46.89 -17.15 -41.37
CA ALA A 181 -45.47 -17.41 -41.14
C ALA A 181 -44.77 -16.18 -40.54
N THR A 182 -43.83 -16.40 -39.61
CA THR A 182 -43.07 -15.34 -38.92
C THR A 182 -41.72 -15.02 -39.57
N ASN A 183 -41.34 -15.79 -40.59
CA ASN A 183 -40.05 -15.74 -41.29
C ASN A 183 -40.24 -15.87 -42.81
N SER A 184 -41.37 -15.38 -43.33
CA SER A 184 -41.66 -15.43 -44.77
C SER A 184 -40.84 -14.39 -45.51
N ASP A 185 -40.10 -14.82 -46.53
CA ASP A 185 -39.40 -13.93 -47.48
C ASP A 185 -40.26 -13.62 -48.74
N ASP A 186 -41.50 -14.13 -48.79
CA ASP A 186 -42.44 -13.96 -49.89
C ASP A 186 -43.08 -12.55 -49.88
N GLU A 187 -42.71 -11.72 -50.85
CA GLU A 187 -43.20 -10.34 -51.01
C GLU A 187 -44.64 -10.26 -51.57
N THR A 188 -45.21 -11.37 -52.04
CA THR A 188 -46.59 -11.42 -52.58
C THR A 188 -47.64 -11.66 -51.49
N LYS A 189 -47.21 -11.82 -50.23
CA LYS A 189 -48.09 -12.14 -49.10
C LYS A 189 -47.97 -11.12 -47.97
N ALA A 190 -49.11 -10.74 -47.40
CA ALA A 190 -49.16 -9.88 -46.22
C ALA A 190 -49.19 -10.73 -44.93
N ALA A 191 -48.49 -10.28 -43.89
CA ALA A 191 -48.49 -10.92 -42.58
C ALA A 191 -49.83 -10.72 -41.86
N THR A 192 -50.36 -11.78 -41.23
CA THR A 192 -51.56 -11.69 -40.40
C THR A 192 -51.25 -11.13 -39.01
N PRO A 193 -52.26 -10.65 -38.25
CA PRO A 193 -52.11 -10.32 -36.83
C PRO A 193 -51.55 -11.48 -35.98
N LYS A 194 -51.80 -12.73 -36.38
CA LYS A 194 -51.25 -13.93 -35.72
C LYS A 194 -49.74 -14.06 -35.96
N ALA A 195 -49.27 -13.87 -37.20
CA ALA A 195 -47.85 -13.84 -37.53
C ALA A 195 -47.12 -12.74 -36.73
N VAL A 196 -47.68 -11.52 -36.73
CA VAL A 196 -47.10 -10.39 -36.00
C VAL A 196 -47.03 -10.68 -34.49
N LYS A 197 -48.10 -11.25 -33.90
CA LYS A 197 -48.12 -11.62 -32.48
C LYS A 197 -47.08 -12.69 -32.15
N ALA A 198 -46.92 -13.70 -33.02
CA ALA A 198 -45.93 -14.76 -32.83
C ALA A 198 -44.50 -14.25 -32.96
N ALA A 199 -44.20 -13.42 -33.97
CA ALA A 199 -42.90 -12.77 -34.13
C ALA A 199 -42.54 -11.89 -32.92
N MET A 200 -43.53 -11.15 -32.39
CA MET A 200 -43.35 -10.33 -31.19
C MET A 200 -43.12 -11.17 -29.92
N ALA A 201 -43.74 -12.35 -29.81
CA ALA A 201 -43.50 -13.25 -28.68
C ALA A 201 -42.07 -13.81 -28.71
N GLU A 202 -41.58 -14.20 -29.90
CA GLU A 202 -40.21 -14.67 -30.10
C GLU A 202 -39.19 -13.57 -29.78
N ALA A 203 -39.43 -12.36 -30.29
CA ALA A 203 -38.57 -11.20 -30.02
C ALA A 203 -38.47 -10.85 -28.52
N ARG A 204 -39.52 -11.09 -27.73
CA ARG A 204 -39.49 -10.81 -26.27
C ARG A 204 -38.69 -11.83 -25.46
N ASN A 205 -38.44 -13.01 -26.01
CA ASN A 205 -37.72 -14.09 -25.36
C ASN A 205 -36.34 -14.36 -25.98
N HIS A 206 -35.90 -13.54 -26.93
CA HIS A 206 -34.57 -13.71 -27.50
C HIS A 206 -33.47 -13.54 -26.43
N THR A 207 -32.37 -14.25 -26.63
CA THR A 207 -31.18 -14.14 -25.79
C THR A 207 -30.01 -13.66 -26.63
N HIS A 208 -29.10 -12.91 -26.03
CA HIS A 208 -27.85 -12.51 -26.66
C HIS A 208 -26.70 -13.37 -26.14
N THR A 209 -25.78 -13.72 -27.03
CA THR A 209 -24.47 -14.19 -26.56
C THR A 209 -23.71 -13.01 -25.95
N TRP A 210 -22.94 -13.25 -24.90
CA TRP A 210 -22.24 -12.18 -24.16
C TRP A 210 -21.40 -11.27 -25.07
N ASN A 211 -20.76 -11.84 -26.09
CA ASN A 211 -19.92 -11.10 -27.05
C ASN A 211 -20.70 -10.11 -27.95
N GLN A 212 -22.02 -10.26 -28.06
CA GLN A 212 -22.88 -9.35 -28.83
C GLN A 212 -23.37 -8.16 -27.99
N ILE A 213 -23.20 -8.21 -26.66
CA ILE A 213 -23.60 -7.13 -25.76
C ILE A 213 -22.49 -6.07 -25.78
N THR A 214 -22.71 -4.99 -26.52
CA THR A 214 -21.79 -3.86 -26.62
C THR A 214 -22.36 -2.63 -25.91
N GLY A 215 -21.49 -1.74 -25.42
CA GLY A 215 -21.91 -0.51 -24.73
C GLY A 215 -22.30 -0.68 -23.26
N VAL A 216 -21.97 -1.80 -22.61
CA VAL A 216 -22.06 -1.91 -21.15
C VAL A 216 -20.94 -1.06 -20.55
N PRO A 217 -21.25 -0.03 -19.75
CA PRO A 217 -20.24 0.79 -19.10
C PRO A 217 -19.50 -0.02 -18.04
N ASP A 218 -18.32 0.47 -17.65
CA ASP A 218 -17.60 -0.12 -16.53
C ASP A 218 -18.41 0.02 -15.24
N GLY A 219 -18.28 -0.97 -14.36
CA GLY A 219 -18.89 -0.90 -13.03
C GLY A 219 -18.22 0.19 -12.20
N THR A 220 -19.01 1.11 -11.65
CA THR A 220 -18.56 2.14 -10.71
C THR A 220 -19.29 2.00 -9.37
N LEU A 221 -18.92 2.83 -8.38
CA LEU A 221 -19.62 2.85 -7.09
C LEU A 221 -21.10 3.25 -7.19
N THR A 222 -21.52 3.85 -8.30
CA THR A 222 -22.89 4.36 -8.50
C THR A 222 -23.58 3.80 -9.75
N GLN A 223 -22.83 3.13 -10.65
CA GLN A 223 -23.33 2.58 -11.90
C GLN A 223 -22.99 1.10 -12.00
N LYS A 224 -24.00 0.26 -12.27
CA LYS A 224 -23.79 -1.15 -12.57
C LYS A 224 -23.10 -1.30 -13.93
N GLY A 225 -22.15 -2.23 -14.01
CA GLY A 225 -21.37 -2.46 -15.21
C GLY A 225 -20.52 -3.73 -15.10
N ILE A 226 -19.58 -3.89 -16.03
CA ILE A 226 -18.60 -4.98 -16.03
C ILE A 226 -17.24 -4.44 -15.56
N VAL A 227 -16.48 -5.22 -14.80
CA VAL A 227 -15.14 -4.80 -14.33
C VAL A 227 -14.20 -5.99 -14.47
N GLN A 228 -12.99 -5.75 -14.99
CA GLN A 228 -11.97 -6.78 -15.08
C GLN A 228 -11.39 -7.08 -13.68
N LEU A 229 -11.25 -8.37 -13.36
CA LEU A 229 -10.78 -8.80 -12.05
C LEU A 229 -9.25 -8.94 -12.01
N SER A 230 -8.63 -8.52 -10.91
CA SER A 230 -7.20 -8.69 -10.65
C SER A 230 -6.96 -9.46 -9.35
N SER A 231 -5.98 -10.37 -9.38
CA SER A 231 -5.52 -11.11 -8.20
C SER A 231 -4.21 -10.57 -7.60
N ALA A 232 -3.73 -9.41 -8.04
CA ALA A 232 -2.57 -8.75 -7.46
C ALA A 232 -2.90 -8.17 -6.07
N THR A 233 -1.99 -8.32 -5.09
CA THR A 233 -2.18 -7.81 -3.71
C THR A 233 -1.67 -6.38 -3.51
N ASP A 234 -1.05 -5.82 -4.53
CA ASP A 234 -0.34 -4.54 -4.59
C ASP A 234 -0.77 -3.70 -5.80
N SER A 235 -1.93 -4.03 -6.38
CA SER A 235 -2.48 -3.29 -7.52
C SER A 235 -2.81 -1.85 -7.14
N THR A 236 -2.30 -0.89 -7.92
CA THR A 236 -2.68 0.52 -7.86
C THR A 236 -3.77 0.89 -8.89
N SER A 237 -4.30 -0.09 -9.62
CA SER A 237 -5.32 0.15 -10.64
C SER A 237 -6.66 0.57 -10.03
N GLU A 238 -7.22 1.66 -10.54
CA GLU A 238 -8.56 2.14 -10.19
C GLU A 238 -9.67 1.54 -11.07
N VAL A 239 -9.31 0.80 -12.12
CA VAL A 239 -10.25 0.21 -13.11
C VAL A 239 -10.39 -1.31 -12.98
N LEU A 240 -9.63 -1.94 -12.09
CA LEU A 240 -9.68 -3.38 -11.84
C LEU A 240 -10.25 -3.66 -10.45
N ALA A 241 -11.17 -4.62 -10.35
CA ALA A 241 -11.69 -5.07 -9.07
C ALA A 241 -10.82 -6.19 -8.48
N ALA A 242 -10.57 -6.14 -7.17
CA ALA A 242 -9.82 -7.18 -6.48
C ALA A 242 -10.62 -8.49 -6.41
N THR A 243 -9.97 -9.62 -6.71
CA THR A 243 -10.59 -10.95 -6.49
C THR A 243 -10.66 -11.28 -5.00
N PRO A 244 -11.57 -12.18 -4.59
CA PRO A 244 -11.55 -12.75 -3.24
C PRO A 244 -10.19 -13.35 -2.86
N LYS A 245 -9.43 -13.87 -3.84
CA LYS A 245 -8.06 -14.37 -3.65
C LYS A 245 -7.08 -13.24 -3.28
N ALA A 246 -7.11 -12.11 -3.99
CA ALA A 246 -6.28 -10.95 -3.64
C ALA A 246 -6.62 -10.41 -2.26
N VAL A 247 -7.91 -10.28 -1.94
CA VAL A 247 -8.37 -9.82 -0.63
C VAL A 247 -7.89 -10.76 0.48
N LYS A 248 -8.06 -12.08 0.31
CA LYS A 248 -7.56 -13.07 1.28
C LYS A 248 -6.04 -12.96 1.46
N ALA A 249 -5.28 -12.90 0.37
CA ALA A 249 -3.82 -12.83 0.43
C ALA A 249 -3.32 -11.52 1.08
N ALA A 250 -4.01 -10.39 0.86
CA ALA A 250 -3.71 -9.13 1.54
C ALA A 250 -4.01 -9.22 3.05
N ILE A 251 -5.13 -9.83 3.43
CA ILE A 251 -5.47 -10.07 4.85
C ILE A 251 -4.47 -11.01 5.51
N ASP A 252 -4.11 -12.13 4.86
CA ASP A 252 -3.12 -13.06 5.39
C ASP A 252 -1.75 -12.39 5.60
N LYS A 253 -1.32 -11.51 4.68
CA LYS A 253 -0.11 -10.67 4.84
C LYS A 253 -0.24 -9.70 6.01
N ALA A 254 -1.40 -9.06 6.18
CA ALA A 254 -1.67 -8.16 7.30
C ALA A 254 -1.67 -8.89 8.66
N LEU A 255 -2.20 -10.10 8.71
CA LEU A 255 -2.18 -10.95 9.90
C LEU A 255 -0.78 -11.52 10.19
N GLY A 256 -0.02 -11.88 9.15
CA GLY A 256 1.39 -12.28 9.28
C GLY A 256 2.31 -11.19 9.83
N ALA A 257 1.92 -9.91 9.74
CA ALA A 257 2.63 -8.79 10.36
C ALA A 257 2.48 -8.73 11.90
N GLU A 258 1.73 -9.63 12.53
CA GLU A 258 1.69 -9.80 14.00
C GLU A 258 2.92 -10.52 14.59
N ALA A 259 4.00 -10.72 13.83
CA ALA A 259 5.25 -11.29 14.34
C ALA A 259 5.86 -10.50 15.53
N TYR A 260 5.55 -9.21 15.65
CA TYR A 260 5.88 -8.38 16.81
C TYR A 260 4.60 -7.74 17.37
N PRO A 261 4.17 -8.04 18.61
CA PRO A 261 2.87 -7.62 19.11
C PRO A 261 2.79 -6.11 19.35
N VAL A 262 1.57 -5.55 19.21
CA VAL A 262 1.26 -4.18 19.60
C VAL A 262 1.66 -3.96 21.05
N GLY A 263 2.26 -2.82 21.37
CA GLY A 263 2.67 -2.49 22.73
C GLY A 263 4.07 -2.98 23.13
N ALA A 264 4.74 -3.83 22.35
CA ALA A 264 6.11 -4.19 22.66
C ALA A 264 7.09 -3.04 22.28
N PRO A 265 8.05 -2.68 23.15
CA PRO A 265 9.05 -1.64 22.89
C PRO A 265 10.05 -2.07 21.82
N ILE A 266 10.22 -1.25 20.78
CA ILE A 266 11.08 -1.51 19.63
C ILE A 266 12.27 -0.54 19.67
N PRO A 267 13.53 -1.01 19.66
CA PRO A 267 14.70 -0.14 19.52
C PRO A 267 14.79 0.37 18.08
N TRP A 268 14.67 1.69 17.89
CA TRP A 268 14.68 2.35 16.59
C TRP A 268 15.93 3.21 16.40
N PRO A 269 16.70 3.03 15.31
CA PRO A 269 18.02 3.66 15.13
C PRO A 269 17.97 5.10 14.56
N SER A 270 16.80 5.75 14.51
CA SER A 270 16.63 7.07 13.90
C SER A 270 15.72 7.96 14.75
N ASP A 271 15.87 9.27 14.62
CA ASP A 271 14.97 10.27 15.24
C ASP A 271 13.64 10.43 14.48
N SER A 272 13.60 9.99 13.21
CA SER A 272 12.39 10.00 12.40
C SER A 272 11.55 8.76 12.69
N VAL A 273 10.41 8.95 13.37
CA VAL A 273 9.49 7.85 13.74
C VAL A 273 8.63 7.43 12.55
N PRO A 274 8.56 6.13 12.20
CA PRO A 274 7.69 5.64 11.14
C PRO A 274 6.20 5.87 11.44
N SER A 275 5.39 6.03 10.40
CA SER A 275 3.94 6.10 10.54
C SER A 275 3.38 4.85 11.22
N GLY A 276 2.42 5.03 12.12
CA GLY A 276 1.83 3.95 12.92
C GLY A 276 2.58 3.63 14.23
N TYR A 277 3.66 4.35 14.53
CA TYR A 277 4.44 4.21 15.76
C TYR A 277 4.51 5.53 16.54
N ALA A 278 4.82 5.42 17.83
CA ALA A 278 5.09 6.57 18.70
C ALA A 278 6.34 6.33 19.56
N VAL A 279 7.08 7.39 19.89
CA VAL A 279 8.17 7.33 20.89
C VAL A 279 7.58 7.01 22.26
N MET A 280 8.23 6.19 23.06
CA MET A 280 7.81 5.87 24.42
C MET A 280 8.39 6.89 25.41
N ALA A 281 7.66 7.97 25.65
CA ALA A 281 8.12 9.13 26.41
C ALA A 281 7.19 9.52 27.59
N GLY A 282 6.40 8.58 28.11
CA GLY A 282 5.52 8.85 29.26
C GLY A 282 4.14 9.43 28.90
N GLN A 283 3.80 9.55 27.62
CA GLN A 283 2.57 10.22 27.19
C GLN A 283 1.32 9.34 27.30
N ALA A 284 0.16 9.99 27.48
CA ALA A 284 -1.14 9.33 27.42
C ALA A 284 -1.57 9.01 25.98
N PHE A 285 -2.43 7.99 25.82
CA PHE A 285 -3.05 7.64 24.53
C PHE A 285 -4.55 7.36 24.67
N ASN A 286 -5.27 7.47 23.56
CA ASN A 286 -6.70 7.21 23.53
C ASN A 286 -6.97 5.70 23.44
N LYS A 287 -7.49 5.12 24.52
CA LYS A 287 -7.80 3.67 24.62
C LYS A 287 -8.89 3.21 23.66
N THR A 288 -9.79 4.09 23.25
CA THR A 288 -10.85 3.78 22.28
C THR A 288 -10.29 3.67 20.86
N ILE A 289 -9.32 4.52 20.52
CA ILE A 289 -8.65 4.49 19.19
C ILE A 289 -7.64 3.33 19.12
N TYR A 290 -6.96 3.02 20.22
CA TYR A 290 -5.91 1.99 20.28
C TYR A 290 -6.25 0.86 21.28
N PRO A 291 -7.25 0.01 21.00
CA PRO A 291 -7.72 -1.01 21.93
C PRO A 291 -6.66 -2.10 22.19
N LYS A 292 -5.89 -2.52 21.17
CA LYS A 292 -4.80 -3.50 21.34
C LYS A 292 -3.69 -2.97 22.25
N LEU A 293 -3.34 -1.69 22.11
CA LEU A 293 -2.36 -1.03 22.97
C LEU A 293 -2.89 -0.87 24.41
N ALA A 294 -4.19 -0.60 24.58
CA ALA A 294 -4.85 -0.54 25.89
C ALA A 294 -4.84 -1.88 26.63
N THR A 295 -4.82 -3.02 25.92
CA THR A 295 -4.64 -4.34 26.54
C THR A 295 -3.25 -4.49 27.17
N VAL A 296 -2.21 -3.93 26.53
CA VAL A 296 -0.83 -4.00 27.05
C VAL A 296 -0.55 -2.94 28.11
N TYR A 297 -1.10 -1.73 27.94
CA TYR A 297 -0.97 -0.62 28.88
C TYR A 297 -2.35 -0.14 29.37
N PRO A 298 -2.99 -0.84 30.34
CA PRO A 298 -4.33 -0.50 30.82
C PRO A 298 -4.48 0.89 31.43
N SER A 299 -3.38 1.47 31.92
CA SER A 299 -3.31 2.85 32.41
C SER A 299 -3.67 3.88 31.33
N GLY A 300 -3.55 3.54 30.05
CA GLY A 300 -3.65 4.51 28.95
C GLY A 300 -2.43 5.42 28.84
N ILE A 301 -1.31 5.06 29.48
CA ILE A 301 -0.07 5.83 29.52
C ILE A 301 1.08 4.92 29.06
N LEU A 302 1.87 5.39 28.10
CA LEU A 302 3.09 4.70 27.67
C LEU A 302 4.19 4.88 28.71
N PRO A 303 5.02 3.86 28.99
CA PRO A 303 6.24 4.05 29.78
C PRO A 303 7.16 5.10 29.16
N ASP A 304 7.85 5.90 29.99
CA ASP A 304 8.98 6.70 29.53
C ASP A 304 10.22 5.81 29.51
N MET A 305 10.75 5.57 28.32
CA MET A 305 11.88 4.67 28.09
C MET A 305 13.21 5.42 27.86
N ARG A 306 13.20 6.75 27.90
CA ARG A 306 14.43 7.55 27.70
C ARG A 306 15.38 7.35 28.87
N GLY A 307 16.63 7.00 28.59
CA GLY A 307 17.65 6.68 29.60
C GLY A 307 17.47 5.31 30.28
N TRP A 308 16.42 4.55 29.95
CA TRP A 308 16.15 3.26 30.57
C TRP A 308 16.64 2.08 29.73
N ILE A 309 17.17 1.05 30.40
CA ILE A 309 17.53 -0.23 29.78
C ILE A 309 16.48 -1.28 30.17
N ILE A 310 16.00 -2.06 29.19
CA ILE A 310 15.07 -3.16 29.44
C ILE A 310 15.78 -4.30 30.15
N LYS A 311 15.28 -4.67 31.33
CA LYS A 311 15.70 -5.83 32.10
C LYS A 311 14.52 -6.80 32.21
N GLY A 312 14.75 -8.08 31.93
CA GLY A 312 13.74 -9.12 32.11
C GLY A 312 13.23 -9.11 33.56
N LYS A 313 11.91 -9.21 33.75
CA LYS A 313 11.31 -9.26 35.08
C LYS A 313 11.89 -10.46 35.84
N SER A 314 12.57 -10.19 36.95
CA SER A 314 13.05 -11.25 37.85
C SER A 314 11.87 -11.92 38.56
N ALA A 315 12.01 -13.20 38.90
CA ALA A 315 11.01 -13.92 39.69
C ALA A 315 10.85 -13.34 41.12
N ASN A 316 11.85 -12.59 41.60
CA ASN A 316 11.93 -12.10 42.97
C ASN A 316 11.30 -10.70 43.13
N GLY A 317 9.97 -10.65 43.22
CA GLY A 317 9.24 -9.50 43.81
C GLY A 317 9.11 -8.22 42.95
N ARG A 318 9.72 -8.14 41.75
CA ARG A 318 9.47 -7.01 40.83
C ARG A 318 8.13 -7.13 40.13
N VAL A 319 7.44 -6.00 39.94
CA VAL A 319 6.22 -5.93 39.11
C VAL A 319 6.57 -5.54 37.67
N ILE A 320 5.71 -5.89 36.71
CA ILE A 320 5.88 -5.51 35.31
C ILE A 320 5.86 -3.97 35.22
N LEU A 321 6.80 -3.39 34.46
CA LEU A 321 7.04 -1.95 34.31
C LEU A 321 7.57 -1.21 35.57
N SER A 322 8.00 -1.91 36.63
CA SER A 322 8.70 -1.22 37.73
C SER A 322 10.08 -0.71 37.29
N GLN A 323 10.48 0.46 37.79
CA GLN A 323 11.80 1.04 37.58
C GLN A 323 12.78 0.54 38.65
N GLU A 324 14.06 0.39 38.28
CA GLU A 324 15.17 0.03 39.18
C GLU A 324 16.31 1.00 38.89
N GLN A 325 16.72 1.79 39.89
CA GLN A 325 17.83 2.74 39.75
C GLN A 325 19.17 2.01 39.60
N ASP A 326 20.15 2.67 39.01
CA ASP A 326 21.50 2.17 38.92
C ASP A 326 22.15 2.08 40.31
N SER A 327 23.05 1.11 40.48
CA SER A 327 23.72 0.89 41.77
C SER A 327 25.01 0.11 41.56
N ILE A 328 26.06 0.50 42.29
CA ILE A 328 27.31 -0.25 42.33
C ILE A 328 27.17 -1.48 43.23
N LYS A 329 27.73 -2.62 42.81
CA LYS A 329 27.77 -3.81 43.65
C LYS A 329 28.67 -3.56 44.87
N SER A 330 28.24 -3.99 46.05
CA SER A 330 29.03 -3.91 47.28
C SER A 330 30.42 -4.52 47.08
N HIS A 331 31.47 -3.77 47.40
CA HIS A 331 32.86 -4.18 47.30
C HIS A 331 33.76 -3.39 48.27
N THR A 332 34.99 -3.86 48.46
CA THR A 332 36.01 -3.25 49.33
C THR A 332 37.36 -3.19 48.62
N HIS A 333 38.25 -2.30 49.07
CA HIS A 333 39.62 -2.18 48.56
C HIS A 333 40.63 -2.41 49.67
N THR A 334 41.82 -2.90 49.32
CA THR A 334 42.99 -2.91 50.19
C THR A 334 43.69 -1.55 50.11
N ALA A 335 44.03 -0.96 51.25
CA ALA A 335 44.74 0.31 51.33
C ALA A 335 46.07 0.14 52.09
N THR A 336 47.10 0.85 51.67
CA THR A 336 48.41 0.90 52.31
C THR A 336 48.80 2.33 52.63
N THR A 337 49.57 2.53 53.70
CA THR A 337 50.16 3.82 54.07
C THR A 337 51.66 3.78 53.83
N GLY A 338 52.23 4.88 53.33
CA GLY A 338 53.69 5.00 53.17
C GLY A 338 54.41 5.13 54.51
N PHE A 339 55.65 4.64 54.58
CA PHE A 339 56.53 4.92 55.71
C PHE A 339 56.91 6.41 55.73
N THR A 340 56.81 7.06 56.89
CA THR A 340 57.24 8.45 57.07
C THR A 340 58.36 8.48 58.09
N ASP A 341 59.53 8.96 57.68
CA ASP A 341 60.64 9.23 58.58
C ASP A 341 60.39 10.55 59.34
N LEU A 342 60.41 10.50 60.67
CA LEU A 342 60.23 11.67 61.55
C LEU A 342 61.51 12.52 61.68
N GLY A 343 62.63 12.04 61.11
CA GLY A 343 63.91 12.71 61.13
C GLY A 343 64.63 12.61 62.48
N THR A 344 65.75 13.32 62.59
CA THR A 344 66.55 13.41 63.82
C THR A 344 66.21 14.68 64.58
N GLN A 345 65.92 14.55 65.88
CA GLN A 345 65.68 15.67 66.78
C GLN A 345 66.83 15.77 67.79
N THR A 346 67.28 16.99 68.08
CA THR A 346 68.32 17.25 69.09
C THR A 346 67.67 17.51 70.45
N SER A 347 68.10 16.79 71.48
CA SER A 347 67.64 17.04 72.85
C SER A 347 68.11 18.40 73.36
N SER A 348 67.43 18.94 74.36
CA SER A 348 67.92 20.13 75.08
C SER A 348 69.31 19.90 75.68
N LEU A 349 70.15 20.94 75.69
CA LEU A 349 71.46 20.91 76.33
C LEU A 349 71.32 20.82 77.85
N PHE A 350 72.03 19.90 78.49
CA PHE A 350 72.17 19.84 79.94
C PHE A 350 73.65 19.98 80.31
N ASP A 351 73.97 20.99 81.14
CA ASP A 351 75.33 21.27 81.61
C ASP A 351 75.52 20.76 83.04
N HIS A 352 76.53 19.90 83.25
CA HIS A 352 76.87 19.39 84.58
C HIS A 352 77.59 20.43 85.45
N GLY A 353 78.10 21.53 84.87
CA GLY A 353 78.88 22.55 85.57
C GLY A 353 80.19 22.02 86.19
N THR A 354 80.80 22.79 87.08
CA THR A 354 82.04 22.41 87.79
C THR A 354 81.74 21.51 89.00
N LYS A 355 82.50 20.41 89.16
CA LYS A 355 82.43 19.50 90.32
C LYS A 355 83.75 19.50 91.10
N THR A 356 83.68 19.46 92.43
CA THR A 356 84.84 19.45 93.34
C THR A 356 85.09 18.03 93.90
N THR A 357 86.36 17.63 94.02
CA THR A 357 86.76 16.36 94.66
C THR A 357 86.95 16.54 96.17
N ASN A 358 86.81 15.44 96.92
CA ASN A 358 87.11 15.42 98.36
C ASN A 358 88.64 15.29 98.57
N GLY A 359 89.18 16.00 99.57
CA GLY A 359 90.61 15.94 99.92
C GLY A 359 90.97 14.69 100.72
N ALA A 360 92.11 14.06 100.40
CA ALA A 360 92.65 12.92 101.12
C ALA A 360 93.88 13.33 101.95
N ASP A 361 93.84 13.07 103.26
CA ASP A 361 94.98 13.27 104.16
C ASP A 361 95.95 12.07 104.05
N LEU A 362 97.22 12.35 103.69
CA LEU A 362 98.27 11.34 103.53
C LEU A 362 99.01 11.03 104.85
N GLY A 363 98.71 11.75 105.93
CA GLY A 363 99.26 11.56 107.27
C GLY A 363 100.75 11.93 107.42
N SER A 364 101.23 11.98 108.67
CA SER A 364 102.63 12.29 109.02
C SER A 364 103.52 11.03 108.99
N LYS A 365 104.78 11.16 108.53
CA LYS A 365 105.77 10.05 108.39
C LYS A 365 107.07 10.36 109.16
N THR A 366 107.74 9.36 109.75
CA THR A 366 108.95 9.51 110.59
C THR A 366 110.27 9.10 109.89
N THR A 367 111.41 9.71 110.29
CA THR A 367 112.78 9.39 109.83
C THR A 367 113.74 9.13 111.00
N SER A 368 114.73 8.24 110.89
CA SER A 368 115.34 7.55 112.06
C SER A 368 116.85 7.74 112.36
N SER A 369 117.61 8.67 111.77
CA SER A 369 119.02 8.86 112.19
C SER A 369 119.62 10.22 111.82
N PHE A 370 120.28 10.89 112.78
CA PHE A 370 121.08 12.12 112.58
C PHE A 370 122.28 12.13 113.56
N ASN A 371 123.51 12.40 113.08
CA ASN A 371 124.76 12.35 113.87
C ASN A 371 125.22 13.76 114.29
N TYR A 372 125.56 13.97 115.56
CA TYR A 372 125.91 15.28 116.15
C TYR A 372 127.42 15.61 116.23
N GLY A 373 128.34 14.71 115.85
CA GLY A 373 129.80 14.97 115.76
C GLY A 373 130.57 15.17 117.09
N THR A 374 131.92 15.29 117.04
CA THR A 374 132.84 15.45 118.20
C THR A 374 132.96 16.92 118.68
N LYS A 375 133.13 17.17 120.00
CA LYS A 375 133.26 18.52 120.60
C LYS A 375 134.46 18.60 121.58
N SER A 376 135.09 19.78 121.74
CA SER A 376 136.26 20.06 122.61
C SER A 376 135.98 21.21 123.61
N THR A 377 136.69 21.27 124.75
CA THR A 377 136.57 22.34 125.77
C THR A 377 137.74 23.36 125.73
N SER A 378 137.65 24.48 126.46
CA SER A 378 138.68 25.55 126.53
C SER A 378 139.74 25.33 127.63
N SER A 379 141.00 25.76 127.42
CA SER A 379 142.12 25.60 128.38
C SER A 379 142.16 26.68 129.47
N THR A 380 142.00 26.30 130.75
CA THR A 380 142.01 27.20 131.94
C THR A 380 142.66 26.47 133.14
N GLY A 381 143.19 27.18 134.16
CA GLY A 381 143.74 26.56 135.39
C GLY A 381 145.09 27.07 135.97
N ALA A 382 145.68 28.15 135.43
CA ALA A 382 146.98 28.68 135.92
C ALA A 382 146.87 29.39 137.29
N HIS A 383 147.81 29.13 138.22
CA HIS A 383 147.90 29.78 139.55
C HIS A 383 149.31 29.70 140.17
N THR A 384 149.59 30.43 141.27
CA THR A 384 150.91 30.55 141.96
C THR A 384 150.81 30.43 143.50
N HIS A 385 151.93 30.20 144.22
CA HIS A 385 152.03 30.10 145.70
C HIS A 385 153.12 31.02 146.31
N THR A 386 153.05 31.35 147.61
CA THR A 386 153.98 32.27 148.34
C THR A 386 154.92 31.57 149.34
N ALA A 387 156.14 32.10 149.55
CA ALA A 387 157.13 31.67 150.56
C ALA A 387 157.82 32.88 151.25
N ALA A 388 158.24 32.78 152.53
CA ALA A 388 158.73 33.92 153.35
C ALA A 388 160.18 33.73 153.90
N GLY A 389 160.97 34.82 153.98
CA GLY A 389 162.34 34.87 154.55
C GLY A 389 162.61 36.16 155.37
N HIS A 390 163.56 36.14 156.32
CA HIS A 390 163.80 37.17 157.37
C HIS A 390 165.26 37.67 157.43
N GLN A 391 165.50 38.97 157.72
CA GLN A 391 166.82 39.57 158.04
C GLN A 391 166.73 40.47 159.30
N ASP A 392 167.74 40.49 160.17
CA ASP A 392 167.77 41.24 161.45
C ASP A 392 168.38 42.66 161.37
N SER A 393 168.16 43.45 162.44
CA SER A 393 168.46 44.89 162.53
C SER A 393 169.93 45.26 162.77
N ALA A 394 170.86 44.30 162.79
CA ALA A 394 172.30 44.60 162.90
C ALA A 394 173.04 44.42 161.56
N GLY A 395 172.35 44.06 160.47
CA GLY A 395 172.95 43.96 159.13
C GLY A 395 173.89 42.77 158.93
N SER A 396 173.89 41.79 159.84
CA SER A 396 174.69 40.56 159.70
C SER A 396 173.97 39.55 158.80
N LYS A 397 174.55 39.23 157.63
CA LYS A 397 174.01 38.26 156.65
C LYS A 397 174.52 36.83 156.89
N VAL A 398 174.52 36.36 158.13
CA VAL A 398 175.01 35.01 158.43
C VAL A 398 173.98 34.25 159.26
N GLY A 399 173.10 33.46 158.59
CA GLY A 399 172.26 32.46 159.29
C GLY A 399 170.95 31.91 158.67
N THR A 400 170.43 32.33 157.50
CA THR A 400 169.08 31.88 157.03
C THR A 400 169.05 31.07 155.73
N GLN A 401 168.26 29.99 155.69
CA GLN A 401 168.04 29.10 154.52
C GLN A 401 167.20 29.74 153.38
N PHE A 402 166.54 30.87 153.63
CA PHE A 402 166.01 31.79 152.63
C PHE A 402 166.53 33.20 152.94
N ALA A 403 167.81 33.44 152.67
CA ALA A 403 168.39 34.78 152.74
C ALA A 403 167.95 35.58 151.51
N LEU A 404 167.26 36.70 151.74
CA LEU A 404 166.92 37.67 150.70
C LEU A 404 168.23 38.27 150.14
N ALA A 405 168.62 37.82 148.94
CA ALA A 405 169.74 38.43 148.23
C ALA A 405 169.38 39.88 147.89
N ASP A 406 170.22 40.81 148.34
CA ASP A 406 170.23 42.18 147.82
C ASP A 406 170.57 42.09 146.32
N GLY A 407 169.88 42.86 145.50
CA GLY A 407 169.77 42.72 144.05
C GLY A 407 171.05 42.97 143.25
N GLY A 408 172.15 42.33 143.61
CA GLY A 408 173.34 42.21 142.79
C GLY A 408 173.18 41.16 141.68
N PRO A 409 173.99 41.22 140.62
CA PRO A 409 173.84 40.45 139.37
C PRO A 409 174.02 38.91 139.49
N ALA A 410 174.00 38.33 140.69
CA ALA A 410 174.25 36.91 140.95
C ALA A 410 173.12 36.19 141.73
N ALA A 411 171.92 36.76 141.86
CA ALA A 411 170.78 36.07 142.48
C ALA A 411 170.07 35.12 141.48
N THR A 412 169.82 33.86 141.84
CA THR A 412 169.17 32.82 141.01
C THR A 412 167.86 32.29 141.62
N SER A 413 166.91 31.85 140.78
CA SER A 413 165.59 31.30 141.17
C SER A 413 165.45 29.81 140.83
N SER A 414 164.82 29.01 141.69
CA SER A 414 164.54 27.58 141.47
C SER A 414 163.04 27.26 141.46
N PRO A 415 162.53 26.42 140.53
CA PRO A 415 161.13 26.01 140.47
C PRO A 415 160.74 24.95 141.52
N THR A 416 159.43 24.81 141.79
CA THR A 416 158.86 23.75 142.65
C THR A 416 158.66 22.43 141.89
N SER A 417 158.36 21.33 142.59
CA SER A 417 157.92 20.06 141.98
C SER A 417 156.47 20.12 141.46
N SER A 418 156.08 19.25 140.51
CA SER A 418 154.77 19.27 139.81
C SER A 418 153.63 18.46 140.48
N SER A 419 152.40 19.00 140.54
CA SER A 419 151.12 18.37 140.97
C SER A 419 149.88 19.05 140.33
N GLY A 420 148.70 18.38 140.23
CA GLY A 420 147.40 19.05 139.91
C GLY A 420 146.39 18.44 138.90
N ASN A 421 146.36 17.13 138.61
CA ASN A 421 145.51 16.55 137.55
C ASN A 421 144.01 16.30 137.96
N HIS A 422 143.00 16.68 137.15
CA HIS A 422 141.54 16.44 137.39
C HIS A 422 140.62 16.51 136.12
N TYR A 423 139.31 16.14 136.22
CA TYR A 423 138.29 16.12 135.12
C TYR A 423 136.89 16.68 135.50
N HIS A 424 136.02 16.98 134.50
CA HIS A 424 134.63 17.52 134.62
C HIS A 424 133.60 16.84 133.66
N SER A 425 132.28 17.02 133.84
CA SER A 425 131.17 16.43 133.01
C SER A 425 130.15 17.47 132.47
N VAL A 426 129.51 17.24 131.29
CA VAL A 426 128.57 18.16 130.56
C VAL A 426 127.40 17.42 129.85
N THR A 427 126.19 18.02 129.70
CA THR A 427 124.98 17.43 129.02
C THR A 427 124.21 18.42 128.10
N MET A 428 123.56 17.96 127.00
CA MET A 428 122.69 18.76 126.08
C MET A 428 121.32 18.06 125.72
N GLY A 429 120.24 18.83 125.43
CA GLY A 429 118.83 18.35 125.22
C GLY A 429 118.24 18.38 123.78
N ALA A 430 116.95 18.01 123.61
CA ALA A 430 116.28 17.58 122.34
C ALA A 430 115.68 18.69 121.41
N HIS A 431 115.51 18.40 120.08
CA HIS A 431 114.86 19.25 119.04
C HIS A 431 114.29 18.48 117.79
N THR A 432 113.57 19.14 116.86
CA THR A 432 112.81 18.56 115.68
C THR A 432 112.97 19.30 114.31
N HIS A 433 112.57 18.66 113.18
CA HIS A 433 112.63 19.17 111.77
C HIS A 433 111.41 18.76 110.87
N ALA A 434 111.17 19.44 109.72
CA ALA A 434 110.08 19.16 108.75
C ALA A 434 110.44 19.39 107.25
N VAL A 435 109.74 18.71 106.30
CA VAL A 435 109.88 18.81 104.81
C VAL A 435 108.50 18.82 104.10
N VAL A 436 108.31 19.59 103.01
CA VAL A 436 107.03 19.76 102.28
C VAL A 436 107.04 19.06 100.89
N MET A 437 105.94 18.38 100.53
CA MET A 437 105.70 17.81 99.18
C MET A 437 104.82 18.76 98.34
N GLY A 438 105.14 18.95 97.05
CA GLY A 438 104.56 19.99 96.17
C GLY A 438 103.19 19.68 95.54
N SER A 439 102.65 20.66 94.80
CA SER A 439 101.34 20.60 94.12
C SER A 439 101.29 19.55 93.02
N HIS A 440 100.15 18.84 92.92
CA HIS A 440 99.89 17.87 91.84
C HIS A 440 98.42 17.91 91.41
N THR A 441 98.12 17.37 90.22
CA THR A 441 96.78 17.29 89.63
C THR A 441 96.43 15.86 89.23
N HIS A 442 95.14 15.56 89.15
CA HIS A 442 94.60 14.28 88.67
C HIS A 442 93.77 14.48 87.41
N THR A 443 93.82 13.51 86.49
CA THR A 443 92.94 13.47 85.32
C THR A 443 91.80 12.49 85.59
N ILE A 444 90.55 12.94 85.44
CA ILE A 444 89.36 12.11 85.56
C ILE A 444 88.65 12.07 84.21
N THR A 445 88.61 10.90 83.58
CA THR A 445 87.88 10.69 82.31
C THR A 445 86.45 10.27 82.61
N MET A 446 85.47 11.09 82.22
CA MET A 446 84.06 10.69 82.22
C MET A 446 83.74 9.93 80.93
N GLY A 447 83.00 8.83 81.03
CA GLY A 447 82.58 8.03 79.88
C GLY A 447 81.42 8.67 79.10
N THR A 448 81.10 8.08 77.95
CA THR A 448 79.90 8.42 77.18
C THR A 448 78.67 7.69 77.75
N HIS A 449 77.51 8.34 77.74
CA HIS A 449 76.23 7.71 78.08
C HIS A 449 75.18 8.04 77.02
N THR A 450 74.11 7.25 76.99
CA THR A 450 72.94 7.45 76.12
C THR A 450 71.66 7.36 76.95
N HIS A 451 70.60 8.01 76.47
CA HIS A 451 69.26 7.93 77.03
C HIS A 451 68.32 7.25 76.03
N SER A 452 67.28 6.58 76.53
CA SER A 452 66.16 6.10 75.74
C SER A 452 64.92 6.98 76.00
N ILE A 453 64.18 7.30 74.95
CA ILE A 453 62.92 8.05 75.01
C ILE A 453 61.82 7.21 74.37
N THR A 454 60.74 6.97 75.10
CA THR A 454 59.56 6.25 74.58
C THR A 454 58.57 7.23 73.98
N LEU A 455 58.25 7.09 72.68
CA LEU A 455 57.37 8.03 71.95
C LEU A 455 55.87 7.69 72.02
N GLY A 456 55.50 6.48 72.46
CA GLY A 456 54.10 6.05 72.57
C GLY A 456 53.42 5.72 71.23
N THR A 457 52.11 5.43 71.28
CA THR A 457 51.27 5.19 70.09
C THR A 457 50.49 6.45 69.70
N HIS A 458 50.18 6.59 68.42
CA HIS A 458 49.33 7.65 67.90
C HIS A 458 48.41 7.12 66.79
N ASN A 459 47.39 7.89 66.43
CA ASN A 459 46.37 7.53 65.44
C ASN A 459 46.32 8.54 64.30
N HIS A 460 45.81 8.10 63.14
CA HIS A 460 45.49 8.96 62.00
C HIS A 460 44.02 8.84 61.64
N THR A 461 43.46 9.91 61.07
CA THR A 461 42.16 9.89 60.40
C THR A 461 42.40 9.71 58.91
N LEU A 462 41.73 8.72 58.31
CA LEU A 462 41.76 8.49 56.87
C LEU A 462 40.42 8.90 56.26
N THR A 463 40.47 9.60 55.13
CA THR A 463 39.29 9.97 54.34
C THR A 463 39.44 9.38 52.94
N ILE A 464 38.47 8.56 52.54
CA ILE A 464 38.39 8.02 51.18
C ILE A 464 37.39 8.86 50.40
N ASN A 465 37.87 9.57 49.38
CA ASN A 465 37.04 10.42 48.55
C ASN A 465 36.18 9.58 47.60
N SER A 466 34.97 10.06 47.29
CA SER A 466 34.09 9.43 46.30
C SER A 466 34.78 9.35 44.93
N THR A 467 34.62 8.23 44.24
CA THR A 467 35.14 8.01 42.88
C THR A 467 34.05 7.36 42.03
N GLY A 468 33.80 7.89 40.83
CA GLY A 468 32.78 7.41 39.90
C GLY A 468 32.13 8.54 39.11
N ASP A 469 31.35 8.17 38.10
CA ASP A 469 30.50 9.09 37.33
C ASP A 469 29.12 9.24 37.99
N ALA A 470 28.27 10.12 37.42
CA ALA A 470 26.91 10.35 37.92
C ALA A 470 25.98 9.13 37.80
N GLU A 471 26.24 8.23 36.84
CA GLU A 471 25.47 7.01 36.61
C GLU A 471 26.41 5.80 36.49
N ASN A 472 26.00 4.68 37.05
CA ASN A 472 26.69 3.40 36.88
C ASN A 472 26.28 2.74 35.56
N THR A 473 27.11 2.91 34.53
CA THR A 473 26.82 2.47 33.16
C THR A 473 27.54 1.19 32.76
N VAL A 474 26.99 0.51 31.75
CA VAL A 474 27.67 -0.50 30.94
C VAL A 474 27.79 0.02 29.51
N LYS A 475 28.69 -0.52 28.69
CA LYS A 475 28.76 -0.16 27.26
C LYS A 475 27.38 -0.33 26.62
N ASN A 476 26.85 0.75 26.05
CA ASN A 476 25.52 0.80 25.47
C ASN A 476 25.54 1.63 24.17
N ILE A 477 24.48 1.48 23.37
CA ILE A 477 24.24 2.26 22.16
C ILE A 477 22.84 2.87 22.28
N ALA A 478 22.71 4.15 21.98
CA ALA A 478 21.44 4.86 22.04
C ALA A 478 20.52 4.48 20.87
N PHE A 479 19.30 4.07 21.19
CA PHE A 479 18.19 3.87 20.26
C PHE A 479 16.96 4.59 20.82
N ASN A 480 16.11 5.10 19.94
CA ASN A 480 14.80 5.60 20.33
C ASN A 480 13.86 4.42 20.56
N TYR A 481 13.33 4.26 21.76
CA TYR A 481 12.28 3.26 21.99
C TYR A 481 10.95 3.75 21.40
N ILE A 482 10.43 3.04 20.40
CA ILE A 482 9.12 3.28 19.79
C ILE A 482 8.18 2.13 20.04
N VAL A 483 6.87 2.36 19.89
CA VAL A 483 5.83 1.34 20.06
C VAL A 483 4.83 1.40 18.92
N ARG A 484 4.37 0.24 18.44
CA ARG A 484 3.30 0.16 17.44
C ARG A 484 1.96 0.51 18.09
N LEU A 485 1.16 1.35 17.44
CA LEU A 485 -0.09 1.86 18.01
C LEU A 485 -1.31 0.95 17.78
N ALA A 486 -1.37 0.21 16.66
CA ALA A 486 -2.53 -0.61 16.25
C ALA A 486 -2.14 -1.99 15.69
#